data_AF-A0A661SR95-F1
#
_entry.id   AF-A0A661SR95-F1
#
_cell.length_a   1.000
_cell.length_b   1.000
_cell.length_c   1.000
_cell.angle_alpha   90.00
_cell.angle_beta   90.00
_cell.angle_gamma   90.00
#
_symmetry.space_group_name_H-M   'P 1'
#
loop_
_entity.id
_entity.type
_entity.pdbx_description
1 polymer ?
#
loop_
_entity_poly.entity_id
_entity_poly.type
_entity_poly.pdbx_seq_one_letter_code
_entity_poly.pdbx_strand_id
1 'polypeptide(L)' 'MNLREKFYRERLYPFQDGVLNIVKKLNTPFYLTGGTALSRGYFHHRYSDDLDLFVNQDQNYSQCPADIRSV' A
#
# COMPACT_ATOMS: atom_id res chain seq x y z
N MET A 1 -7.20 -24.63 -1.64
CA MET A 1 -7.11 -23.22 -2.08
C MET A 1 -7.90 -23.05 -3.36
N ASN A 2 -8.86 -22.12 -3.41
CA ASN A 2 -9.54 -21.81 -4.67
C ASN A 2 -8.66 -20.91 -5.56
N LEU A 3 -9.00 -20.77 -6.85
CA LEU A 3 -8.20 -20.00 -7.81
C LEU A 3 -7.97 -18.55 -7.38
N ARG A 4 -8.98 -17.93 -6.77
CA ARG A 4 -8.89 -16.56 -6.25
C ARG A 4 -7.87 -16.49 -5.12
N GLU A 5 -7.96 -17.39 -4.15
CA GLU A 5 -7.01 -17.48 -3.04
C GLU A 5 -5.57 -17.64 -3.55
N LYS A 6 -5.40 -18.50 -4.56
CA LYS A 6 -4.10 -18.80 -5.17
C LYS A 6 -3.50 -17.56 -5.82
N PHE A 7 -4.31 -16.82 -6.56
CA PHE A 7 -3.91 -15.55 -7.16
C PHE A 7 -3.38 -14.55 -6.12
N TYR A 8 -4.07 -14.37 -5.00
CA TYR A 8 -3.62 -13.43 -3.97
C TYR A 8 -2.30 -13.85 -3.33
N ARG A 9 -2.20 -15.10 -2.86
CA ARG A 9 -1.02 -15.55 -2.11
C ARG A 9 0.22 -15.70 -2.97
N GLU A 10 0.06 -16.11 -4.23
CA GLU A 10 1.19 -16.45 -5.09
C GLU A 10 1.56 -15.35 -6.08
N ARG A 11 0.65 -14.39 -6.35
CA ARG A 11 0.91 -13.30 -7.31
C ARG A 11 0.77 -11.93 -6.69
N LEU A 12 -0.42 -11.57 -6.22
CA LEU A 12 -0.70 -10.18 -5.86
C LEU A 12 0.05 -9.75 -4.60
N TYR A 13 -0.01 -10.54 -3.53
CA TYR A 13 0.63 -10.18 -2.26
C TYR A 13 2.16 -10.14 -2.36
N PRO A 14 2.84 -11.13 -2.99
CA PRO A 14 4.27 -11.02 -3.24
C PRO A 14 4.66 -9.77 -4.06
N PHE A 15 3.84 -9.40 -5.05
CA PHE A 15 4.07 -8.18 -5.82
C PHE A 15 3.91 -6.92 -4.96
N GLN A 16 2.82 -6.82 -4.19
CA GLN A 16 2.59 -5.73 -3.23
C GLN A 16 3.74 -5.64 -2.21
N ASP A 17 4.24 -6.78 -1.72
CA ASP A 17 5.37 -6.82 -0.78
C ASP A 17 6.65 -6.26 -1.41
N GLY A 18 6.88 -6.53 -2.69
CA GLY A 18 7.94 -5.91 -3.47
C GLY A 18 7.83 -4.38 -3.49
N VAL A 19 6.63 -3.86 -3.80
CA VAL A 19 6.36 -2.41 -3.82
C VAL A 19 6.56 -1.80 -2.43
N LEU A 20 6.01 -2.39 -1.38
CA LEU A 20 6.14 -1.91 0.00
C LEU A 20 7.60 -1.94 0.48
N ASN A 21 8.38 -2.93 0.07
CA ASN A 21 9.81 -2.99 0.38
C ASN A 21 10.60 -1.87 -0.32
N ILE A 22 10.24 -1.50 -1.54
CA ILE A 22 10.84 -0.35 -2.24
C ILE A 22 10.51 0.94 -1.50
N VAL A 23 9.23 1.18 -1.18
CA VAL A 23 8.80 2.37 -0.42
C VAL A 23 9.55 2.46 0.92
N LYS A 24 9.66 1.34 1.64
CA LYS A 24 10.42 1.27 2.90
C LYS A 24 11.90 1.65 2.70
N LYS A 25 12.55 1.17 1.64
CA LYS A 25 13.96 1.46 1.34
C LYS A 25 14.21 2.90 0.90
N LEU A 26 13.22 3.55 0.29
CA LEU A 26 13.28 4.98 -0.06
C LEU A 26 13.26 5.89 1.18
N ASN A 27 12.99 5.33 2.37
CA ASN A 27 12.97 6.07 3.64
C ASN A 27 12.04 7.30 3.59
N THR A 28 10.92 7.16 2.88
CA THR A 28 9.90 8.20 2.79
C THR A 28 9.04 8.22 4.05
N PRO A 29 8.38 9.35 4.37
CA PRO A 29 7.44 9.43 5.50
C PRO A 29 6.09 8.75 5.23
N PHE A 30 5.91 8.15 4.04
CA PHE A 30 4.69 7.42 3.69
C PHE A 30 4.54 6.13 4.51
N TYR A 31 3.32 5.86 4.94
CA TYR A 31 2.93 4.62 5.60
C TYR A 31 1.68 4.02 4.96
N LEU A 32 1.60 2.69 4.99
CA LEU A 32 0.45 1.94 4.49
C LEU A 32 -0.76 2.16 5.39
N THR A 33 -1.90 2.46 4.77
CA THR A 33 -3.17 2.68 5.47
C THR A 33 -4.32 1.96 4.74
N GLY A 34 -5.55 2.35 5.07
CA GLY A 34 -6.75 1.95 4.35
C GLY A 34 -7.08 0.47 4.49
N GLY A 35 -7.82 -0.03 3.51
CA GLY A 35 -8.33 -1.40 3.51
C GLY A 35 -7.23 -2.44 3.56
N THR A 36 -6.08 -2.17 2.93
CA THR A 36 -4.98 -3.13 2.86
C THR A 36 -4.21 -3.23 4.16
N ALA A 37 -3.98 -2.11 4.88
CA ALA A 37 -3.42 -2.17 6.23
C ALA A 37 -4.33 -3.00 7.16
N LEU A 38 -5.64 -2.71 7.18
CA LEU A 38 -6.60 -3.44 8.00
C LEU A 38 -6.69 -4.92 7.62
N SER A 39 -6.73 -5.22 6.32
CA SER A 39 -6.93 -6.57 5.82
C SER A 39 -5.68 -7.44 5.93
N ARG A 40 -4.47 -6.89 5.75
CA ARG A 40 -3.23 -7.67 5.76
C ARG A 40 -2.45 -7.58 7.07
N GLY A 41 -2.61 -6.50 7.83
CA GLY A 41 -1.84 -6.25 9.06
C GLY A 41 -2.59 -6.51 10.36
N TYR A 42 -3.92 -6.31 10.39
CA TYR A 42 -4.70 -6.36 11.63
C TYR A 42 -5.70 -7.52 11.69
N PHE A 43 -6.61 -7.58 10.71
CA PHE A 43 -7.81 -8.41 10.83
C PHE A 43 -7.80 -9.67 9.97
N HIS A 44 -7.02 -9.71 8.87
CA HIS A 44 -6.98 -10.87 7.96
C HIS A 44 -8.37 -11.32 7.43
N HIS A 45 -9.34 -10.40 7.41
CA HIS A 45 -10.76 -10.72 7.19
C HIS A 45 -11.15 -10.82 5.71
N ARG A 46 -10.31 -10.31 4.79
CA ARG A 46 -10.55 -10.39 3.34
C ARG A 46 -9.24 -10.31 2.55
N TYR A 47 -9.37 -10.41 1.24
CA TYR A 47 -8.32 -10.02 0.31
C TYR A 47 -8.45 -8.53 -0.05
N SER A 48 -7.32 -7.87 -0.33
CA SER A 48 -7.29 -6.45 -0.70
C SER A 48 -6.37 -6.23 -1.89
N ASP A 49 -6.88 -5.50 -2.88
CA ASP A 49 -6.23 -5.35 -4.18
C ASP A 49 -5.28 -4.13 -4.23
N ASP A 50 -5.68 -3.03 -3.59
CA ASP A 50 -5.01 -1.73 -3.70
C ASP A 50 -3.93 -1.50 -2.62
N LEU A 51 -3.10 -0.47 -2.79
CA LEU A 51 -2.18 0.03 -1.76
C LEU A 51 -2.43 1.52 -1.53
N ASP A 52 -2.94 1.86 -0.34
CA ASP A 52 -3.13 3.23 0.08
C ASP A 52 -1.93 3.70 0.91
N LEU A 53 -1.17 4.67 0.40
CA LEU A 53 -0.02 5.26 1.10
C LEU A 53 -0.33 6.69 1.52
N PHE A 54 -0.17 6.98 2.80
CA PHE A 54 -0.49 8.27 3.38
C PHE A 54 0.73 8.86 4.10
N VAL A 55 0.75 10.18 4.20
CA VAL A 55 1.70 10.93 5.01
C VAL A 55 0.95 11.98 5.82
N ASN A 56 1.29 12.16 7.08
CA ASN A 56 0.61 13.10 7.96
C ASN A 56 1.30 14.46 7.95
N GLN A 57 0.56 15.50 7.54
CA GLN A 57 0.94 16.90 7.69
C GLN A 57 2.38 17.22 7.24
N ASP A 58 2.85 16.54 6.19
CA ASP A 58 4.17 16.82 5.65
C ASP A 58 4.19 18.24 5.07
N GLN A 59 5.09 19.08 5.56
CA GLN A 59 5.21 20.47 5.14
C GLN A 59 5.59 20.59 3.66
N ASN A 60 6.18 19.54 3.08
CA ASN A 60 6.57 19.46 1.68
C ASN A 60 5.54 18.70 0.84
N TYR A 61 4.36 18.36 1.37
CA TYR A 61 3.33 17.63 0.61
C TYR A 61 2.96 18.35 -0.70
N SER A 62 2.87 19.68 -0.68
CA SER A 62 2.57 20.50 -1.87
C SER A 62 3.64 20.44 -2.96
N GLN A 63 4.84 19.95 -2.63
CA GLN A 63 5.93 19.73 -3.59
C GLN A 63 5.95 18.28 -4.11
N CYS A 64 5.05 17.43 -3.62
CA CYS A 64 4.97 16.05 -4.04
C CYS A 64 4.47 15.99 -5.50
N PRO A 65 5.22 15.34 -6.42
CA PRO A 65 4.76 15.15 -7.80
C PRO A 65 3.45 14.36 -7.92
N ALA A 66 3.05 13.67 -6.85
CA ALA A 66 1.80 12.91 -6.77
C ALA A 66 0.62 13.72 -6.19
N ASP A 67 0.78 15.02 -5.93
CA ASP A 67 -0.33 15.87 -5.49
C ASP A 67 -1.29 16.15 -6.66
N ILE A 68 -2.37 15.37 -6.72
CA ILE A 68 -3.44 15.48 -7.73
C ILE A 68 -4.18 16.82 -7.62
N ARG A 69 -4.02 17.59 -6.54
CA ARG A 69 -4.61 18.95 -6.44
C ARG A 69 -3.96 19.97 -7.38
N SER A 70 -2.85 19.61 -8.03
CA SER A 70 -2.14 20.46 -8.99
C SER A 70 -2.62 20.29 -10.44
N VAL A 71 -3.63 19.45 -10.70
CA VAL A 71 -4.21 19.16 -12.03
C VAL A 71 -5.59 19.78 -12.20
#